data_AF-A0A010RP47-F1
#
_entry.id   AF-A0A010RP47-F1
#
_cell.length_a   1.000
_cell.length_b   1.000
_cell.length_c   1.000
_cell.angle_alpha   90.00
_cell.angle_beta   90.00
_cell.angle_gamma   90.00
#
_symmetry.space_group_name_H-M   'P 1'
#
loop_
_entity.id
_entity.type
_entity.pdbx_description
1 polymer ?
#
loop_
_entity_poly.entity_id
_entity_poly.type
_entity_poly.pdbx_seq_one_letter_code
_entity_poly.pdbx_strand_id
1 'polypeptide(L)'
;MSFFGLDLAQKGLSLYTIPAAFMMAMLPNVYAVSGAGAHYDLCNPRKLQTSVVADDKLDKIAKARILRAKAASENAFETLGFYSAAVVAANFAGVDPETVNILTLGYIGSRALYNIIYVRLQDNRSFGPVRSLAWLASIAITVTLYAKAATQLASS
;
A
#
# COMPACT_ATOMS: atom_id res chain seq x y z
N MET A 1 13.45 4.62 21.74
CA MET A 1 14.61 5.04 20.92
C MET A 1 14.09 5.86 19.75
N SER A 2 14.82 6.90 19.31
CA SER A 2 14.38 7.70 18.15
C SER A 2 14.83 7.02 16.84
N PHE A 3 13.88 6.75 15.94
CA PHE A 3 14.17 6.24 14.59
C PHE A 3 13.70 7.29 13.57
N PHE A 4 14.63 7.87 12.81
CA PHE A 4 14.36 9.01 11.92
C PHE A 4 13.66 10.20 12.61
N GLY A 5 13.97 10.48 13.88
CA GLY A 5 13.36 11.58 14.64
C GLY A 5 11.99 11.25 15.24
N LEU A 6 11.42 10.08 14.94
CA LEU A 6 10.18 9.59 15.54
C LEU A 6 10.49 8.83 16.83
N ASP A 7 9.77 9.14 17.90
CA ASP A 7 9.81 8.32 19.11
C ASP A 7 8.97 7.05 18.89
N LEU A 8 9.65 5.92 18.70
CA LEU A 8 8.97 4.65 18.46
C LEU A 8 8.16 4.17 19.66
N ALA A 9 8.43 4.65 20.88
CA ALA A 9 7.63 4.30 22.06
C ALA A 9 6.35 5.15 22.18
N GLN A 10 6.16 6.16 21.32
CA GLN A 10 5.02 7.05 21.38
C GLN A 10 3.71 6.31 21.13
N LYS A 11 2.81 6.36 22.11
CA LYS A 11 1.44 5.85 21.95
C LYS A 11 0.71 6.60 20.84
N GLY A 12 0.03 5.84 19.97
CA GLY A 12 -0.80 6.40 18.90
C GLY A 12 -0.05 6.82 17.63
N LEU A 13 1.29 6.73 17.58
CA LEU A 13 2.05 7.02 16.35
C LEU A 13 1.57 6.14 15.17
N SER A 14 1.31 4.87 15.43
CA SER A 14 0.77 3.91 14.47
C SER A 14 -0.54 4.34 13.81
N LEU A 15 -1.38 5.15 14.46
CA LEU A 15 -2.63 5.62 13.86
C LEU A 15 -2.40 6.59 12.70
N TYR A 16 -1.30 7.35 12.70
CA TYR A 16 -0.93 8.21 11.57
C TYR A 16 -0.55 7.42 10.31
N THR A 17 -0.21 6.14 10.46
CA THR A 17 0.09 5.28 9.31
C THR A 17 -1.16 4.93 8.50
N ILE A 18 -2.36 5.05 9.07
CA ILE A 18 -3.63 4.80 8.36
C ILE A 18 -3.88 5.85 7.27
N PRO A 19 -3.92 7.16 7.56
CA PRO A 19 -4.02 8.18 6.51
C PRO A 19 -2.80 8.17 5.59
N ALA A 20 -1.59 7.84 6.09
CA ALA A 20 -0.43 7.67 5.22
C ALA A 20 -0.61 6.52 4.22
N ALA A 21 -1.16 5.37 4.64
CA ALA A 21 -1.47 4.24 3.78
C ALA A 21 -2.56 4.58 2.76
N PHE A 22 -3.59 5.33 3.17
CA PHE A 22 -4.60 5.85 2.25
C PHE A 22 -3.99 6.74 1.17
N MET A 23 -3.14 7.71 1.55
CA MET A 23 -2.44 8.55 0.58
C MET A 23 -1.53 7.72 -0.33
N MET A 24 -0.84 6.73 0.22
CA MET A 24 0.00 5.80 -0.54
C MET A 24 -0.79 4.93 -1.53
N ALA A 25 -2.05 4.60 -1.22
CA ALA A 25 -2.96 3.92 -2.14
C ALA A 25 -3.38 4.84 -3.31
N MET A 26 -3.46 6.15 -3.09
CA MET A 26 -3.80 7.13 -4.11
C MET A 26 -2.67 7.42 -5.10
N LEU A 27 -1.41 7.42 -4.65
CA LEU A 27 -0.26 7.83 -5.47
C LEU A 27 -0.15 7.10 -6.83
N PRO A 28 -0.29 5.75 -6.91
CA PRO A 28 -0.26 5.06 -8.19
C PRO A 28 -1.43 5.45 -9.10
N ASN A 29 -2.61 5.74 -8.55
CA ASN A 29 -3.74 6.21 -9.34
C ASN A 29 -3.52 7.63 -9.89
N VAL A 30 -2.89 8.52 -9.12
CA VAL A 30 -2.47 9.85 -9.61
C VAL A 30 -1.51 9.68 -10.79
N TYR A 31 -0.49 8.82 -10.66
CA TYR A 31 0.43 8.52 -11.77
C TYR A 31 -0.32 7.95 -12.99
N ALA A 32 -1.26 7.03 -12.79
CA ALA A 32 -2.04 6.43 -13.88
C ALA A 32 -2.89 7.47 -14.62
N VAL A 33 -3.58 8.34 -13.88
CA VAL A 33 -4.42 9.41 -14.45
C VAL A 33 -3.57 10.43 -15.20
N SER A 34 -2.49 10.91 -14.60
CA SER A 34 -1.57 11.86 -15.24
C SER A 34 -0.91 11.27 -16.48
N GLY A 35 -0.54 9.99 -16.44
CA GLY A 35 0.06 9.30 -17.58
C GLY A 35 -0.92 8.98 -18.71
N ALA A 36 -2.22 8.83 -18.39
CA ALA A 36 -3.25 8.55 -19.38
C ALA A 36 -3.73 9.78 -20.15
N GLY A 37 -3.57 10.99 -19.61
CA GLY A 37 -3.90 12.24 -20.31
C GLY A 37 -5.32 12.23 -20.86
N ALA A 38 -5.46 12.39 -22.19
CA ALA A 38 -6.76 12.43 -22.88
C ALA A 38 -7.61 11.15 -22.73
N HIS A 39 -7.01 10.02 -22.31
CA HIS A 39 -7.75 8.77 -22.06
C HIS A 39 -8.49 8.77 -20.72
N TYR A 40 -8.29 9.79 -19.87
CA TYR A 40 -9.00 9.94 -18.60
C TYR A 40 -10.27 10.77 -18.77
N ASP A 41 -11.42 10.11 -18.70
CA ASP A 41 -12.74 10.74 -18.67
C ASP A 41 -13.17 11.02 -17.22
N LEU A 42 -13.32 12.30 -16.86
CA LEU A 42 -13.77 12.73 -15.54
C LEU A 42 -15.20 12.29 -15.22
N CYS A 43 -16.06 12.11 -16.22
CA CYS A 43 -17.43 11.64 -16.05
C CYS A 43 -17.49 10.11 -15.90
N ASN A 44 -16.46 9.39 -16.36
CA ASN A 44 -16.37 7.93 -16.27
C ASN A 44 -14.97 7.45 -15.81
N PRO A 45 -14.48 7.87 -14.63
CA PRO A 45 -13.08 7.67 -14.22
C PRO A 45 -12.68 6.19 -14.06
N ARG A 46 -13.66 5.30 -13.89
CA ARG A 46 -13.47 3.85 -13.78
C ARG A 46 -13.19 3.17 -15.14
N LYS A 47 -13.44 3.85 -16.27
CA LYS A 47 -13.18 3.31 -17.62
C LYS A 47 -11.74 3.52 -18.10
N LEU A 48 -10.87 4.12 -17.27
CA LEU A 48 -9.49 4.44 -17.63
C LEU A 48 -8.69 3.25 -18.18
N GLN A 49 -8.80 2.07 -17.56
CA GLN A 49 -8.08 0.89 -18.04
C GLN A 49 -8.57 0.47 -19.43
N THR A 50 -9.88 0.51 -19.67
CA THR A 50 -10.48 0.17 -20.96
C THR A 50 -10.04 1.14 -22.06
N SER A 51 -10.04 2.45 -21.77
CA SER A 51 -9.61 3.47 -22.75
C SER A 51 -8.12 3.37 -23.10
N VAL A 52 -7.27 3.10 -22.11
CA VAL A 52 -5.83 2.89 -22.30
C VAL A 52 -5.54 1.58 -23.05
N VAL A 53 -6.28 0.50 -22.77
CA VAL A 53 -6.13 -0.79 -23.46
C VAL A 53 -6.52 -0.68 -24.94
N ALA A 54 -7.56 0.10 -25.26
CA ALA A 54 -8.08 0.22 -26.62
C ALA A 54 -7.18 1.01 -27.58
N ASP A 55 -6.22 1.79 -27.07
CA ASP A 55 -5.30 2.56 -27.93
C ASP A 55 -4.01 1.77 -28.20
N ASP A 56 -3.83 1.36 -29.46
CA ASP A 56 -2.63 0.66 -29.95
C ASP A 56 -1.47 1.59 -30.33
N LYS A 57 -1.73 2.91 -30.41
CA LYS A 57 -0.72 3.93 -30.72
C LYS A 57 0.07 4.37 -29.49
N LEU A 58 -0.45 4.12 -28.29
CA LEU A 58 0.27 4.38 -27.04
C LEU A 58 1.54 3.53 -26.96
N ASP A 59 2.64 4.16 -26.50
CA ASP A 59 3.87 3.43 -26.21
C ASP A 59 3.60 2.24 -25.28
N LYS A 60 4.14 1.07 -25.64
CA LYS A 60 3.87 -0.19 -24.95
C LYS A 60 4.32 -0.15 -23.49
N ILE A 61 5.45 0.50 -23.21
CA ILE A 61 6.00 0.59 -21.84
C ILE A 61 5.14 1.54 -21.02
N ALA A 62 4.83 2.74 -21.54
CA ALA A 62 3.95 3.70 -20.90
C ALA A 62 2.57 3.10 -20.59
N LYS A 63 1.94 2.44 -21.57
CA LYS A 63 0.68 1.71 -21.43
C LYS A 63 0.74 0.67 -20.31
N ALA A 64 1.76 -0.18 -20.30
CA ALA A 64 1.94 -1.19 -19.26
C ALA A 64 2.16 -0.57 -17.87
N ARG A 65 2.84 0.57 -17.77
CA ARG A 65 3.06 1.27 -16.48
C ARG A 65 1.77 1.89 -15.95
N ILE A 66 0.95 2.51 -16.82
CA ILE A 66 -0.36 3.07 -16.44
C ILE A 66 -1.27 1.99 -15.88
N LEU A 67 -1.38 0.86 -16.59
CA LEU A 67 -2.23 -0.28 -16.17
C LEU A 67 -1.76 -0.87 -14.84
N ARG A 68 -0.45 -1.06 -14.65
CA ARG A 68 0.12 -1.53 -13.38
C ARG A 68 -0.09 -0.53 -12.24
N ALA A 69 0.03 0.76 -12.51
CA ALA A 69 -0.21 1.79 -11.50
C ALA A 69 -1.67 1.81 -11.05
N LYS A 70 -2.62 1.64 -11.98
CA LYS A 70 -4.04 1.50 -11.65
C LYS A 70 -4.30 0.25 -10.79
N ALA A 71 -3.76 -0.91 -11.21
CA ALA A 71 -3.88 -2.16 -10.46
C ALA A 71 -3.22 -2.09 -9.07
N ALA A 72 -2.08 -1.38 -8.93
CA ALA A 72 -1.41 -1.18 -7.65
C ALA A 72 -2.27 -0.37 -6.66
N SER A 73 -2.97 0.64 -7.16
CA SER A 73 -3.91 1.44 -6.36
C SER A 73 -5.11 0.61 -5.92
N GLU A 74 -5.73 -0.13 -6.84
CA GLU A 74 -6.87 -1.01 -6.55
C GLU A 74 -6.52 -2.04 -5.47
N ASN A 75 -5.36 -2.72 -5.63
CA ASN A 75 -4.85 -3.65 -4.63
C ASN A 75 -4.60 -3.00 -3.25
N ALA A 76 -4.14 -1.76 -3.23
CA ALA A 76 -3.94 -1.02 -1.97
C ALA A 76 -5.28 -0.78 -1.28
N PHE A 77 -6.31 -0.35 -2.02
CA PHE A 77 -7.64 -0.10 -1.48
C PHE A 77 -8.36 -1.37 -1.01
N GLU A 78 -8.20 -2.50 -1.70
CA GLU A 78 -8.74 -3.80 -1.28
C GLU A 78 -8.23 -4.24 0.09
N THR A 79 -6.97 -3.94 0.40
CA THR A 79 -6.29 -4.38 1.63
C THR A 79 -6.25 -3.32 2.73
N LEU A 80 -6.59 -2.06 2.41
CA LEU A 80 -6.52 -0.94 3.35
C LEU A 80 -7.45 -1.12 4.56
N GLY A 81 -8.67 -1.63 4.35
CA GLY A 81 -9.61 -1.89 5.43
C GLY A 81 -9.08 -2.94 6.41
N PHE A 82 -8.53 -4.03 5.89
CA PHE A 82 -7.92 -5.11 6.67
C PHE A 82 -6.73 -4.60 7.50
N TYR A 83 -5.86 -3.78 6.89
CA TYR A 83 -4.76 -3.14 7.60
C TYR A 83 -5.24 -2.18 8.71
N SER A 84 -6.14 -1.26 8.38
CA SER A 84 -6.61 -0.22 9.29
C SER A 84 -7.27 -0.83 10.54
N ALA A 85 -8.09 -1.86 10.34
CA ALA A 85 -8.72 -2.57 11.43
C ALA A 85 -7.69 -3.31 12.31
N ALA A 86 -6.62 -3.88 11.75
CA ALA A 86 -5.55 -4.50 12.53
C ALA A 86 -4.80 -3.49 13.42
N VAL A 87 -4.50 -2.29 12.89
CA VAL A 87 -3.83 -1.22 13.65
C VAL A 87 -4.71 -0.76 14.81
N VAL A 88 -6.00 -0.51 14.55
CA VAL A 88 -6.95 -0.10 15.59
C VAL A 88 -7.10 -1.19 16.64
N ALA A 89 -7.23 -2.46 16.23
CA ALA A 89 -7.33 -3.60 17.16
C ALA A 89 -6.10 -3.74 18.04
N ALA A 90 -4.89 -3.62 17.49
CA ALA A 90 -3.64 -3.71 18.26
C ALA A 90 -3.50 -2.57 19.29
N ASN A 91 -3.86 -1.33 18.91
CA ASN A 91 -3.86 -0.21 19.85
C ASN A 91 -4.93 -0.39 20.94
N PHE A 92 -6.14 -0.82 20.57
CA PHE A 92 -7.24 -1.04 21.51
C PHE A 92 -6.93 -2.15 22.50
N ALA A 93 -6.33 -3.25 22.03
CA ALA A 93 -5.90 -4.36 22.87
C ALA A 93 -4.78 -3.98 23.86
N GLY A 94 -4.12 -2.83 23.67
CA GLY A 94 -3.00 -2.43 24.52
C GLY A 94 -1.70 -3.15 24.20
N VAL A 95 -1.50 -3.59 22.95
CA VAL A 95 -0.21 -4.14 22.50
C VAL A 95 0.88 -3.08 22.68
N ASP A 96 2.09 -3.52 23.03
CA ASP A 96 3.27 -2.67 23.17
C ASP A 96 3.41 -1.64 22.01
N PRO A 97 3.42 -0.33 22.31
CA PRO A 97 3.43 0.71 21.28
C PRO A 97 4.64 0.65 20.35
N GLU A 98 5.83 0.31 20.86
CA GLU A 98 7.04 0.20 20.04
C GLU A 98 6.89 -0.88 18.98
N THR A 99 6.37 -2.04 19.37
CA THR A 99 6.05 -3.14 18.45
C THR A 99 5.03 -2.72 17.38
N VAL A 100 3.93 -2.07 17.76
CA VAL A 100 2.89 -1.64 16.81
C VAL A 100 3.45 -0.59 15.84
N ASN A 101 4.24 0.35 16.33
CA ASN A 101 4.83 1.42 15.52
C ASN A 101 5.85 0.87 14.52
N ILE A 102 6.72 -0.06 14.92
CA ILE A 102 7.68 -0.72 14.01
C ILE A 102 6.94 -1.48 12.90
N LEU A 103 5.93 -2.28 13.27
CA LEU A 103 5.15 -3.06 12.31
C LEU A 103 4.42 -2.15 11.30
N THR A 104 3.74 -1.10 11.77
CA THR A 104 3.01 -0.18 10.91
C THR A 104 3.90 0.65 10.00
N LEU A 105 5.09 1.07 10.47
CA LEU A 105 6.11 1.69 9.60
C LEU A 105 6.64 0.69 8.57
N GLY A 106 6.86 -0.56 8.96
CA GLY A 106 7.26 -1.64 8.06
C GLY A 106 6.22 -1.91 6.97
N TYR A 107 4.92 -1.80 7.30
CA TYR A 107 3.83 -1.89 6.32
C TYR A 107 3.94 -0.77 5.27
N ILE A 108 4.10 0.48 5.71
CA ILE A 108 4.25 1.63 4.81
C ILE A 108 5.48 1.46 3.91
N GLY A 109 6.62 1.05 4.47
CA GLY A 109 7.83 0.76 3.69
C GLY A 109 7.61 -0.34 2.65
N SER A 110 6.92 -1.42 3.04
CA SER A 110 6.61 -2.55 2.16
C SER A 110 5.68 -2.14 1.01
N ARG A 111 4.67 -1.31 1.29
CA ARG A 111 3.76 -0.75 0.28
C ARG A 111 4.45 0.22 -0.67
N ALA A 112 5.36 1.06 -0.17
CA ALA A 112 6.18 1.94 -1.01
C ALA A 112 7.06 1.12 -1.96
N LEU A 113 7.75 0.10 -1.43
CA LEU A 113 8.58 -0.80 -2.23
C LEU A 113 7.76 -1.55 -3.29
N TYR A 114 6.61 -2.11 -2.90
CA TYR A 114 5.69 -2.76 -3.84
C TYR A 114 5.31 -1.82 -5.00
N ASN A 115 4.90 -0.59 -4.71
CA ASN A 115 4.48 0.39 -5.71
C ASN A 115 5.64 0.72 -6.68
N ILE A 116 6.84 0.98 -6.17
CA ILE A 116 8.03 1.29 -6.98
C ILE A 116 8.37 0.11 -7.89
N ILE A 117 8.44 -1.09 -7.34
CA ILE A 117 8.78 -2.29 -8.11
C ILE A 117 7.72 -2.51 -9.19
N TYR A 118 6.45 -2.53 -8.81
CA TYR A 118 5.38 -2.91 -9.72
C TYR A 118 5.25 -1.91 -10.87
N VAL A 119 5.27 -0.61 -10.57
CA VAL A 119 5.03 0.42 -11.59
C VAL A 119 6.27 0.71 -12.43
N ARG A 120 7.49 0.71 -11.85
CA ARG A 120 8.68 1.22 -12.55
C ARG A 120 9.69 0.14 -12.90
N LEU A 121 9.98 -0.79 -11.99
CA LEU A 121 11.07 -1.76 -12.15
C LEU A 121 10.65 -3.04 -12.88
N GLN A 122 9.37 -3.42 -12.79
CA GLN A 122 8.82 -4.62 -13.42
C GLN A 122 8.69 -4.51 -14.96
N ASP A 123 9.24 -3.46 -15.57
CA ASP A 123 9.56 -3.51 -17.00
C ASP A 123 10.50 -4.70 -17.28
N ASN A 124 11.43 -4.96 -16.35
CA ASN A 124 12.16 -6.21 -16.30
C ASN A 124 11.35 -7.24 -15.48
N ARG A 125 10.96 -8.34 -16.15
CA ARG A 125 10.14 -9.41 -15.55
C ARG A 125 10.77 -10.08 -14.34
N SER A 126 12.10 -10.01 -14.17
CA SER A 126 12.80 -10.59 -13.01
C SER A 126 12.38 -9.97 -11.67
N PHE A 127 11.80 -8.77 -11.67
CA PHE A 127 11.31 -8.10 -10.47
C PHE A 127 9.92 -8.57 -10.02
N GLY A 128 9.23 -9.40 -10.82
CA GLY A 128 7.90 -9.92 -10.49
C GLY A 128 7.82 -10.64 -9.13
N PRO A 129 8.76 -11.56 -8.80
CA PRO A 129 8.82 -12.20 -7.49
C PRO A 129 9.09 -11.21 -6.35
N VAL A 130 9.98 -10.23 -6.54
CA VAL A 130 10.32 -9.23 -5.52
C VAL A 130 9.11 -8.38 -5.16
N ARG A 131 8.30 -7.99 -6.15
CA ARG A 131 7.01 -7.34 -5.92
C ARG A 131 6.10 -8.22 -5.06
N SER A 132 5.96 -9.50 -5.40
CA SER A 132 5.10 -10.42 -4.64
C SER A 132 5.56 -10.57 -3.18
N LEU A 133 6.88 -10.60 -2.94
CA LEU A 133 7.45 -10.64 -1.58
C LEU A 133 7.16 -9.35 -0.80
N ALA A 134 7.28 -8.17 -1.42
CA ALA A 134 6.94 -6.90 -0.76
C ALA A 134 5.45 -6.83 -0.40
N TRP A 135 4.58 -7.34 -1.27
CA TRP A 135 3.15 -7.48 -0.97
C TRP A 135 2.91 -8.45 0.19
N LEU A 136 3.53 -9.64 0.15
CA LEU A 136 3.39 -10.65 1.19
C LEU A 136 3.85 -10.14 2.55
N ALA A 137 4.97 -9.39 2.61
CA ALA A 137 5.43 -8.74 3.83
C ALA A 137 4.38 -7.79 4.41
N SER A 138 3.72 -6.99 3.56
CA SER A 138 2.65 -6.08 3.98
C SER A 138 1.46 -6.83 4.60
N ILE A 139 1.08 -7.97 4.02
CA ILE A 139 -0.01 -8.82 4.54
C ILE A 139 0.42 -9.53 5.83
N ALA A 140 1.63 -10.09 5.88
CA ALA A 140 2.17 -10.75 7.06
C ALA A 140 2.24 -9.81 8.27
N ILE A 141 2.62 -8.55 8.06
CA ILE A 141 2.60 -7.51 9.08
C ILE A 141 1.17 -7.29 9.60
N THR A 142 0.19 -7.15 8.69
CA THR A 142 -1.23 -6.97 9.07
C THR A 142 -1.74 -8.14 9.91
N VAL A 143 -1.45 -9.38 9.50
CA VAL A 143 -1.83 -10.59 10.24
C VAL A 143 -1.11 -10.64 11.60
N THR A 144 0.15 -10.23 11.66
CA THR A 144 0.91 -10.17 12.92
C THR A 144 0.31 -9.18 13.91
N LEU A 145 -0.18 -8.02 13.44
CA LEU A 145 -0.90 -7.05 14.28
C LEU A 145 -2.16 -7.66 14.89
N TYR A 146 -2.96 -8.36 14.09
CA TYR A 146 -4.13 -9.08 14.59
C TYR A 146 -3.77 -10.18 15.60
N ALA A 147 -2.76 -10.99 15.31
CA ALA A 147 -2.30 -12.03 16.21
C ALA A 147 -1.85 -11.46 17.56
N LYS A 148 -1.06 -10.38 17.54
CA LYS A 148 -0.63 -9.68 18.76
C LYS A 148 -1.80 -9.09 19.53
N ALA A 149 -2.77 -8.48 18.85
CA ALA A 149 -3.98 -7.96 19.48
C ALA A 149 -4.78 -9.07 20.18
N ALA A 150 -4.98 -10.21 19.50
CA ALA A 150 -5.69 -11.36 20.05
C ALA A 150 -4.97 -11.95 21.27
N THR A 151 -3.64 -12.14 21.19
CA THR A 151 -2.84 -12.62 22.32
C THR A 151 -2.92 -11.68 23.52
N GLN A 152 -2.81 -10.37 23.31
CA GLN A 152 -2.86 -9.39 24.38
C GLN A 152 -4.22 -9.39 25.11
N LEU A 153 -5.32 -9.46 24.35
CA LEU A 153 -6.67 -9.55 24.92
C LEU A 153 -6.89 -10.85 25.70
N ALA A 154 -6.33 -11.97 25.23
CA ALA A 154 -6.46 -13.26 25.92
C ALA A 154 -5.64 -13.34 27.23
N SER A 155 -4.61 -12.50 27.37
CA SER A 155 -3.77 -12.42 28.58
C SER A 155 -4.21 -11.37 29.60
N SER A 156 -5.24 -10.58 29.28
CA SER A 156 -5.78 -9.50 30.13
C SER A 156 -6.95 -10.01 30.97
#